data_AF-A0A7R9RT82-F1
#
_entry.id   AF-A0A7R9RT82-F1
#
_cell.length_a   1.000
_cell.length_b   1.000
_cell.length_c   1.000
_cell.angle_alpha   90.00
_cell.angle_beta   90.00
_cell.angle_gamma   90.00
#
_symmetry.space_group_name_H-M   'P 1'
#
loop_
_entity.id
_entity.type
_entity.pdbx_description
1 polymer ?
#
loop_
_entity_poly.entity_id
_entity_poly.type
_entity_poly.pdbx_seq_one_letter_code
_entity_poly.pdbx_strand_id
1 'polypeptide(L)'
;VNAVLLEDEECQTIQNNINESFKQVLSDVNGYMQTWNHLADLYTIDKETFIDHYSGENPSIEDFDLDIGRYFDVVLYVHNIESSIVKTFVTIDTASLKRAL
;
A
#
# COMPACT_ATOMS: atom_id res chain seq x y z
N VAL A 1 4.60 37.63 1.24
CA VAL A 1 3.26 37.31 0.69
C VAL A 1 2.48 38.61 0.65
N ASN A 2 1.85 38.96 -0.48
CA ASN A 2 1.26 40.28 -0.73
C ASN A 2 0.01 40.45 0.16
N ALA A 3 -0.09 41.51 0.96
CA ALA A 3 -1.17 41.68 1.95
C ALA A 3 -2.59 41.62 1.33
N VAL A 4 -2.71 42.09 0.09
CA VAL A 4 -3.96 42.03 -0.71
C VAL A 4 -4.45 40.59 -0.92
N LEU A 5 -3.54 39.62 -1.12
CA LEU A 5 -3.91 38.21 -1.31
C LEU A 5 -4.37 37.53 -0.02
N LEU A 6 -3.97 38.08 1.14
CA LEU A 6 -4.35 37.54 2.45
C LEU A 6 -5.70 38.07 2.93
N GLU A 7 -6.14 39.22 2.43
CA GLU A 7 -7.42 39.84 2.80
C GLU A 7 -8.54 39.56 1.79
N ASP A 8 -8.20 39.12 0.58
CA ASP A 8 -9.16 38.76 -0.46
C ASP A 8 -9.89 37.44 -0.12
N GLU A 9 -11.20 37.53 0.09
CA GLU A 9 -12.06 36.39 0.47
C GLU A 9 -12.07 35.27 -0.57
N GLU A 10 -11.97 35.60 -1.86
CA GLU A 10 -11.91 34.61 -2.94
C GLU A 10 -10.60 33.82 -2.86
N CYS A 11 -9.47 34.50 -2.69
CA CYS A 11 -8.16 33.89 -2.48
C CYS A 11 -8.13 32.99 -1.23
N GLN A 12 -8.72 33.43 -0.12
CA GLN A 12 -8.84 32.61 1.09
C GLN A 12 -9.69 31.36 0.86
N THR A 13 -10.82 31.50 0.14
CA THR A 13 -11.72 30.39 -0.19
C THR A 13 -11.00 29.36 -1.07
N ILE A 14 -10.28 29.81 -2.10
CA ILE A 14 -9.48 28.94 -2.96
C ILE A 14 -8.40 28.22 -2.14
N GLN A 15 -7.69 28.94 -1.26
CA GLN A 15 -6.65 28.34 -0.42
C GLN A 15 -7.21 27.28 0.53
N ASN A 16 -8.39 27.51 1.11
CA ASN A 16 -9.07 26.53 1.96
C ASN A 16 -9.47 25.28 1.16
N ASN A 17 -10.06 25.45 -0.03
CA ASN A 17 -10.42 24.33 -0.90
C ASN A 17 -9.19 23.50 -1.33
N ILE A 18 -8.06 24.15 -1.61
CA ILE A 18 -6.79 23.47 -1.90
C ILE A 18 -6.33 22.67 -0.69
N ASN A 19 -6.35 23.26 0.50
CA ASN A 19 -5.93 22.59 1.74
C ASN A 19 -6.80 21.37 2.05
N GLU A 20 -8.12 21.48 1.87
CA GLU A 20 -9.05 20.36 2.05
C GLU A 20 -8.82 19.26 1.02
N SER A 21 -8.68 19.64 -0.25
CA SER A 21 -8.35 18.69 -1.32
C SER A 21 -7.05 17.96 -1.06
N PHE A 22 -6.03 18.66 -0.54
CA PHE A 22 -4.75 18.07 -0.19
C PHE A 22 -4.86 17.07 0.97
N LYS A 23 -5.65 17.39 2.01
CA LYS A 23 -5.93 16.47 3.12
C LYS A 23 -6.65 15.21 2.63
N GLN A 24 -7.61 15.37 1.71
CA GLN A 24 -8.31 14.22 1.13
C GLN A 24 -7.35 13.33 0.33
N VAL A 25 -6.49 13.93 -0.51
CA VAL A 25 -5.49 13.19 -1.28
C VAL A 25 -4.52 12.44 -0.36
N LEU A 26 -4.05 13.07 0.73
CA LEU A 26 -3.21 12.38 1.72
C LEU A 26 -3.93 11.20 2.37
N SER A 27 -5.21 11.34 2.70
CA SER A 27 -6.02 10.24 3.25
C SER A 27 -6.15 9.10 2.25
N ASP A 28 -6.44 9.40 0.99
CA ASP A 28 -6.56 8.41 -0.10
C ASP A 28 -5.23 7.68 -0.35
N VAL A 29 -4.12 8.41 -0.39
CA VAL A 29 -2.76 7.86 -0.52
C VAL A 29 -2.46 6.92 0.64
N ASN A 30 -2.71 7.36 1.87
CA ASN A 30 -2.45 6.56 3.06
C ASN A 30 -3.32 5.28 3.09
N GLY A 31 -4.60 5.39 2.73
CA GLY A 31 -5.50 4.25 2.61
C GLY A 31 -5.02 3.25 1.56
N TYR A 32 -4.55 3.73 0.41
CA TYR A 32 -3.96 2.85 -0.60
C TYR A 32 -2.67 2.18 -0.12
N MET A 33 -1.77 2.92 0.56
CA MET A 33 -0.54 2.34 1.11
C MET A 33 -0.81 1.27 2.18
N GLN A 34 -1.91 1.37 2.93
CA GLN A 34 -2.30 0.32 3.89
C GLN A 34 -2.58 -1.03 3.23
N THR A 35 -3.01 -1.07 1.96
CA THR A 35 -3.19 -2.34 1.23
C THR A 35 -1.88 -3.12 1.10
N TRP A 36 -0.78 -2.41 0.85
CA TRP A 36 0.56 -2.98 0.76
C TRP A 36 1.16 -3.31 2.13
N ASN A 37 0.79 -2.58 3.18
CA ASN A 37 1.23 -2.88 4.55
C ASN A 37 0.68 -4.21 5.06
N HIS A 38 -0.49 -4.66 4.60
CA HIS A 38 -1.00 -6.00 4.97
C HIS A 38 -0.09 -7.13 4.45
N LEU A 39 0.66 -6.86 3.39
CA LEU A 39 1.59 -7.79 2.77
C LEU A 39 3.01 -7.64 3.32
N ALA A 40 3.20 -6.83 4.36
CA ALA A 40 4.52 -6.56 4.95
C ALA A 40 5.28 -7.84 5.29
N ASP A 41 4.58 -8.80 5.88
CA ASP A 41 5.17 -10.06 6.33
C ASP A 41 5.82 -10.86 5.19
N LEU A 42 5.38 -10.69 3.93
CA LEU A 42 5.95 -11.39 2.78
C LEU A 42 7.35 -10.90 2.43
N TYR A 43 7.65 -9.62 2.66
CA TYR A 43 8.92 -9.00 2.31
C TYR A 43 9.80 -8.64 3.52
N THR A 44 9.24 -8.70 4.74
CA THR A 44 10.00 -8.47 5.98
C THR A 44 10.49 -9.76 6.63
N ILE A 45 9.93 -10.91 6.27
CA ILE A 45 10.34 -12.19 6.85
C ILE A 45 11.78 -12.55 6.46
N ASP A 46 12.56 -12.97 7.46
CA ASP A 46 13.83 -13.61 7.23
C ASP A 46 13.58 -15.05 6.74
N LYS A 47 13.89 -15.29 5.47
CA LYS A 47 13.63 -16.56 4.80
C LYS A 47 14.42 -17.71 5.43
N GLU A 48 15.63 -17.45 5.91
CA GLU A 48 16.46 -18.50 6.53
C GLU A 48 15.86 -18.93 7.87
N THR A 49 15.57 -17.95 8.74
CA THR A 49 14.91 -18.22 10.02
C THR A 49 13.55 -18.90 9.85
N PHE A 50 12.76 -18.49 8.85
CA PHE A 50 11.47 -19.13 8.55
C PHE A 50 11.65 -20.60 8.13
N ILE A 51 12.59 -20.88 7.21
CA ILE A 51 12.84 -22.25 6.71
C ILE A 51 13.33 -23.15 7.86
N ASP A 52 14.23 -22.65 8.71
CA ASP A 52 14.74 -23.41 9.85
C ASP A 52 13.64 -23.76 10.85
N HIS A 53 12.76 -22.80 11.17
CA HIS A 53 11.61 -23.04 12.03
C HIS A 53 10.63 -24.04 11.40
N TYR A 54 10.23 -23.79 10.14
CA TYR A 54 9.26 -24.62 9.43
C TYR A 54 9.75 -26.06 9.27
N SER A 55 11.05 -26.25 8.99
CA SER A 55 11.66 -27.59 8.92
C SER A 55 11.67 -28.28 10.29
N GLY A 56 11.89 -27.52 11.37
CA GLY A 56 11.86 -28.01 12.75
C GLY A 56 10.47 -28.49 13.21
N GLU A 57 9.40 -27.89 12.66
CA GLU A 57 8.02 -28.33 12.92
C GLU A 57 7.65 -29.66 12.25
N ASN A 58 8.49 -30.15 11.32
CA ASN A 58 8.30 -31.38 10.56
C ASN A 58 6.85 -31.50 10.00
N PRO A 59 6.43 -30.53 9.16
CA PRO A 59 5.08 -30.47 8.62
C PRO A 59 4.74 -31.70 7.79
N SER A 60 3.47 -32.09 7.85
CA SER A 60 2.93 -33.17 7.02
C SER A 60 2.72 -32.71 5.57
N ILE A 61 2.51 -33.66 4.67
CA ILE A 61 2.17 -33.35 3.27
C ILE A 61 0.89 -32.50 3.18
N GLU A 62 -0.09 -32.75 4.06
CA GLU A 62 -1.32 -31.98 4.11
C GLU A 62 -1.06 -30.52 4.55
N ASP A 63 -0.13 -30.30 5.47
CA ASP A 63 0.28 -28.95 5.89
C ASP A 63 0.96 -28.20 4.75
N PHE A 64 1.82 -28.88 3.98
CA PHE A 64 2.43 -28.30 2.77
C PHE A 64 1.37 -27.89 1.74
N ASP A 65 0.40 -28.76 1.44
CA ASP A 65 -0.65 -28.46 0.47
C ASP A 65 -1.53 -27.28 0.94
N LEU A 66 -1.83 -27.22 2.24
CA LEU A 66 -2.57 -26.11 2.84
C LEU A 66 -1.81 -24.79 2.69
N ASP A 67 -0.51 -24.78 3.03
CA ASP A 67 0.31 -23.57 2.94
C ASP A 67 0.52 -23.12 1.49
N ILE A 68 0.72 -24.05 0.55
CA ILE A 68 0.77 -23.74 -0.89
C ILE A 68 -0.53 -23.05 -1.33
N GLY A 69 -1.70 -23.56 -0.89
CA GLY A 69 -2.99 -22.93 -1.16
C GLY A 69 -3.06 -21.50 -0.62
N ARG A 70 -2.64 -21.29 0.64
CA ARG A 70 -2.62 -19.96 1.27
C ARG A 70 -1.71 -18.98 0.52
N TYR A 71 -0.52 -19.42 0.11
CA TYR A 71 0.39 -18.58 -0.67
C TYR A 71 -0.13 -18.30 -2.08
N PHE A 72 -0.84 -19.24 -2.69
CA PHE A 72 -1.50 -19.02 -3.99
C PHE A 72 -2.57 -17.93 -3.89
N ASP A 73 -3.39 -17.94 -2.84
CA ASP A 73 -4.40 -16.90 -2.59
C ASP A 73 -3.76 -15.51 -2.44
N VAL A 74 -2.61 -15.43 -1.75
CA VAL A 74 -1.84 -14.20 -1.61
C VAL A 74 -1.31 -13.71 -2.95
N VAL A 75 -0.77 -14.61 -3.79
CA VAL A 75 -0.31 -14.26 -5.15
C VAL A 75 -1.46 -13.73 -6.01
N LEU A 76 -2.63 -14.38 -5.95
CA LEU A 76 -3.83 -13.91 -6.64
C LEU A 76 -4.27 -12.53 -6.14
N TYR A 77 -4.23 -12.31 -4.83
CA TYR A 77 -4.52 -11.01 -4.24
C TYR A 77 -3.58 -9.92 -4.78
N VAL A 78 -2.25 -10.13 -4.70
CA VAL A 78 -1.24 -9.19 -5.22
C VAL A 78 -1.44 -8.92 -6.71
N HIS A 79 -1.71 -9.98 -7.48
CA HIS A 79 -1.97 -9.85 -8.92
C HIS A 79 -3.13 -8.92 -9.22
N ASN A 80 -4.20 -8.95 -8.43
CA ASN A 80 -5.40 -8.16 -8.63
C ASN A 80 -5.29 -6.71 -8.14
N ILE A 81 -4.27 -6.36 -7.33
CA ILE A 81 -4.03 -4.97 -6.93
C ILE A 81 -3.57 -4.15 -8.14
N GLU A 82 -4.24 -3.03 -8.42
CA GLU A 82 -3.79 -2.08 -9.42
C GLU A 82 -2.44 -1.46 -9.03
N SER A 83 -1.47 -1.52 -9.93
CA SER A 83 -0.11 -1.03 -9.70
C SER A 83 0.05 0.48 -9.90
N SER A 84 -0.97 1.15 -10.41
CA SER A 84 -0.98 2.60 -10.58
C SER A 84 -2.38 3.12 -10.34
N ILE A 85 -2.51 4.09 -9.43
CA ILE A 85 -3.78 4.76 -9.18
C ILE A 85 -3.61 6.28 -9.30
N VAL A 86 -4.65 6.96 -9.79
CA VAL A 86 -4.69 8.41 -9.90
C VAL A 86 -5.67 8.95 -8.87
N LYS A 87 -5.20 9.85 -8.00
CA LYS A 87 -5.96 10.51 -6.94
C LYS A 87 -5.89 12.02 -7.11
N THR A 88 -6.97 12.60 -7.63
CA THR A 88 -7.13 14.04 -7.89
C THR A 88 -6.03 14.63 -8.79
N PHE A 89 -4.85 14.90 -8.22
CA PHE A 89 -3.69 15.48 -8.89
C PHE A 89 -2.39 14.68 -8.65
N VAL A 90 -2.46 13.54 -7.96
CA VAL A 90 -1.31 12.66 -7.66
C VAL A 90 -1.50 11.32 -8.36
N THR A 91 -0.43 10.83 -8.98
CA THR A 91 -0.33 9.44 -9.44
C THR A 91 0.57 8.68 -8.48
N ILE A 92 0.06 7.55 -7.98
CA ILE A 92 0.83 6.64 -7.12
C ILE A 92 1.16 5.42 -7.98
N ASP A 93 2.45 5.15 -8.18
CA ASP A 93 2.94 3.99 -8.91
C ASP A 93 3.66 3.02 -7.95
N THR A 94 3.09 1.83 -7.81
CA THR A 94 3.61 0.73 -6.99
C THR A 94 4.07 -0.46 -7.84
N ALA A 95 4.21 -0.31 -9.15
CA ALA A 95 4.64 -1.39 -10.04
C ALA A 95 5.99 -1.99 -9.64
N SER A 96 6.91 -1.17 -9.12
CA SER A 96 8.20 -1.67 -8.61
C SER A 96 8.05 -2.49 -7.32
N LEU A 97 7.15 -2.09 -6.41
CA LEU A 97 6.85 -2.86 -5.20
C LEU A 97 6.17 -4.19 -5.55
N LYS A 98 5.18 -4.16 -6.45
CA LYS A 98 4.47 -5.34 -6.95
C LYS A 98 5.41 -6.36 -7.61
N ARG A 99 6.47 -5.90 -8.28
CA ARG A 99 7.49 -6.77 -8.92
C ARG A 99 8.51 -7.35 -7.95
N ALA A 100 8.70 -6.72 -6.79
CA ALA A 100 9.64 -7.18 -5.78
C ALA A 100 9.04 -8.29 -4.89
N LEU A 101 7.72 -8.42 -4.91
CA LEU A 101 6.93 -9.49 -4.32
C LEU A 101 6.76 -10.65 -5.30
#